data_AF-A0A924UEG8-F1
#
_entry.id   AF-A0A924UEG8-F1
#
_cell.length_a   1.000
_cell.length_b   1.000
_cell.length_c   1.000
_cell.angle_alpha   90.00
_cell.angle_beta   90.00
_cell.angle_gamma   90.00
#
_symmetry.space_group_name_H-M   'P 1'
#
loop_
_entity.id
_entity.type
_entity.pdbx_description
1 polymer ?
#
loop_
_entity_poly.entity_id
_entity_poly.type
_entity_poly.pdbx_seq_one_letter_code
_entity_poly.pdbx_strand_id
1 'polypeptide(L)'
;MPAFDLTVALQQGPSPWRDSFIAAPAETAMAIERGIVALARATKTLSPESIEMRDLPDGRARRHLSALGDLWRQMGDAMPDDLAVFAHVLRSEPDQAVEALPVLDPTACAFSDPAEVALIERLVAHHGSAPPEARAAWQSSRVSPHANAPGALGHLQANLTSNSAPVDPDSSIAVFGLRDPIEEAAFAAARTRQLLDSRVISAPQEVGLLIPDDAIYLEQLAQSFDALGLPLAGLPVEPATRDHVGELLTAALAILRGPAPRTALASLFTSPLAPWSADQGALLARETMENGRSRSVKSLEGISADLVDTLRPVATTARMMARLQAIAATLPDLEARDTPDCTMSF
;
A
#
# COMPACT_ATOMS: atom_id res chain seq x y z
N MET A 1 3.53 -18.55 -4.13
CA MET A 1 4.75 -19.27 -3.67
C MET A 1 5.00 -18.86 -2.23
N PRO A 2 5.59 -19.69 -1.36
CA PRO A 2 5.86 -19.27 0.02
C PRO A 2 6.87 -18.12 0.00
N ALA A 3 6.52 -17.00 0.62
CA ALA A 3 7.44 -15.89 0.82
C ALA A 3 8.63 -16.37 1.68
N PHE A 4 9.84 -15.97 1.32
CA PHE A 4 11.01 -16.28 2.14
C PHE A 4 10.90 -15.54 3.47
N ASP A 5 10.84 -16.29 4.57
CA ASP A 5 10.82 -15.69 5.90
C ASP A 5 12.24 -15.31 6.33
N LEU A 6 12.56 -14.03 6.11
CA LEU A 6 13.81 -13.41 6.53
C LEU A 6 14.08 -13.59 8.04
N THR A 7 13.02 -13.66 8.85
CA THR A 7 13.13 -13.84 10.31
C THR A 7 13.72 -15.20 10.66
N VAL A 8 13.25 -16.26 10.00
CA VAL A 8 13.76 -17.62 10.21
C VAL A 8 15.20 -17.72 9.74
N ALA A 9 15.54 -17.14 8.58
CA ALA A 9 16.90 -17.16 8.06
C ALA A 9 17.90 -16.43 8.97
N LEU A 10 17.52 -15.29 9.55
CA LEU A 10 18.37 -14.51 10.45
C LEU A 10 18.56 -15.14 11.84
N GLN A 11 17.64 -16.02 12.25
CA GLN A 11 17.78 -16.78 13.50
C GLN A 11 18.77 -17.96 13.36
N GLN A 12 18.96 -18.47 12.15
CA GLN A 12 19.81 -19.61 11.84
C GLN A 12 21.24 -19.17 11.50
N GLY A 13 22.18 -19.40 12.43
CA GLY A 13 23.63 -19.24 12.22
C GLY A 13 24.24 -17.88 12.62
N PRO A 14 25.58 -17.73 12.46
CA PRO A 14 26.28 -16.50 12.79
C PRO A 14 26.10 -15.45 11.69
N SER A 15 25.20 -14.50 11.92
CA SER A 15 24.98 -13.32 11.05
C SER A 15 25.61 -12.07 11.67
N PRO A 16 26.22 -11.17 10.87
CA PRO A 16 26.79 -9.92 11.39
C PRO A 16 25.75 -8.98 12.01
N TRP A 17 24.45 -9.17 11.74
CA TRP A 17 23.36 -8.36 12.28
C TRP A 17 22.63 -9.01 13.45
N ARG A 18 23.09 -10.16 13.97
CA ARG A 18 22.36 -10.93 14.99
C ARG A 18 22.00 -10.09 16.23
N ASP A 19 22.97 -9.36 16.77
CA ASP A 19 22.74 -8.52 17.96
C ASP A 19 21.79 -7.36 17.66
N SER A 20 21.87 -6.77 16.46
CA SER A 20 20.94 -5.73 16.00
C SER A 20 19.52 -6.29 15.82
N PHE A 21 19.41 -7.50 15.28
CA PHE A 21 18.12 -8.17 15.09
C PHE A 21 17.45 -8.51 16.43
N ILE A 22 18.22 -8.94 17.44
CA ILE A 22 17.69 -9.18 18.79
C ILE A 22 17.16 -7.87 19.41
N ALA A 23 17.83 -6.74 19.16
CA ALA A 23 17.44 -5.45 19.72
C ALA A 23 16.24 -4.81 18.98
N ALA A 24 16.18 -4.94 17.65
CA ALA A 24 15.20 -4.30 16.78
C ALA A 24 14.88 -5.20 15.56
N PRO A 25 13.99 -6.20 15.71
CA PRO A 25 13.75 -7.20 14.66
C PRO A 25 13.20 -6.60 13.37
N ALA A 26 12.16 -5.76 13.45
CA ALA A 26 11.47 -5.20 12.29
C ALA A 26 12.38 -4.26 11.49
N GLU A 27 13.05 -3.32 12.16
CA GLU A 27 13.93 -2.34 11.53
C GLU A 27 15.17 -3.01 10.91
N THR A 28 15.71 -4.03 11.58
CA THR A 28 16.87 -4.77 11.06
C THR A 28 16.46 -5.62 9.84
N ALA A 29 15.29 -6.26 9.87
CA ALA A 29 14.76 -6.98 8.71
C ALA A 29 14.60 -6.07 7.49
N MET A 30 13.94 -4.93 7.66
CA MET A 30 13.77 -3.93 6.59
C MET A 30 15.11 -3.42 6.05
N ALA A 31 16.10 -3.19 6.92
CA ALA A 31 17.43 -2.74 6.50
C ALA A 31 18.18 -3.81 5.69
N ILE A 32 18.05 -5.08 6.07
CA ILE A 32 18.66 -6.21 5.35
C ILE A 32 17.98 -6.41 4.01
N GLU A 33 16.65 -6.36 3.95
CA GLU A 33 15.87 -6.46 2.72
C GLU A 33 16.28 -5.38 1.71
N ARG A 34 16.32 -4.11 2.13
CA ARG A 34 16.83 -3.01 1.30
C ARG A 34 18.27 -3.26 0.84
N GLY A 35 19.10 -3.83 1.71
CA GLY A 35 20.47 -4.20 1.40
C GLY A 35 20.56 -5.27 0.31
N ILE A 36 19.72 -6.30 0.36
CA ILE A 36 19.63 -7.35 -0.66
C ILE A 36 19.14 -6.76 -1.99
N VAL A 37 18.10 -5.93 -1.97
CA VAL A 37 17.57 -5.25 -3.17
C VAL A 37 18.65 -4.37 -3.80
N ALA A 38 19.35 -3.57 -3.00
CA ALA A 38 20.43 -2.71 -3.49
C ALA A 38 21.60 -3.53 -4.06
N LEU A 39 21.96 -4.64 -3.42
CA LEU A 39 23.00 -5.55 -3.90
C LEU A 39 22.60 -6.20 -5.22
N ALA A 40 21.38 -6.69 -5.33
CA ALA A 40 20.86 -7.30 -6.55
C ALA A 40 20.86 -6.30 -7.71
N ARG A 41 20.32 -5.11 -7.49
CA ARG A 41 20.32 -3.99 -8.47
C ARG A 41 21.71 -3.55 -8.91
N ALA A 42 22.73 -3.71 -8.06
CA ALA A 42 24.12 -3.44 -8.42
C ALA A 42 24.74 -4.49 -9.35
N THR A 43 24.10 -5.64 -9.56
CA THR A 43 24.55 -6.69 -10.48
C THR A 43 23.87 -6.60 -11.84
N LYS A 44 24.58 -6.96 -12.92
CA LYS A 44 24.00 -6.98 -14.27
C LYS A 44 23.09 -8.19 -14.54
N THR A 45 23.23 -9.25 -13.77
CA THR A 45 22.58 -10.55 -14.05
C THR A 45 21.45 -10.87 -13.08
N LEU A 46 21.27 -10.06 -12.03
CA LEU A 46 20.39 -10.37 -10.90
C LEU A 46 20.62 -11.80 -10.37
N SER A 47 21.90 -12.16 -10.26
CA SER A 47 22.33 -13.46 -9.74
C SER A 47 23.39 -13.27 -8.65
N PRO A 48 23.25 -13.96 -7.50
CA PRO A 48 24.22 -13.89 -6.41
C PRO A 48 25.61 -14.42 -6.82
N GLU A 49 25.70 -15.24 -7.86
CA GLU A 49 26.97 -15.77 -8.38
C GLU A 49 27.80 -14.71 -9.11
N SER A 50 27.19 -13.60 -9.51
CA SER A 50 27.90 -12.49 -10.16
C SER A 50 28.59 -11.55 -9.16
N ILE A 51 28.46 -11.79 -7.86
CA ILE A 51 29.07 -10.95 -6.82
C ILE A 51 30.55 -11.31 -6.68
N GLU A 52 31.41 -10.47 -7.26
CA GLU A 52 32.85 -10.60 -7.09
C GLU A 52 33.35 -9.79 -5.89
N MET A 53 33.96 -10.49 -4.92
CA MET A 53 34.49 -9.87 -3.70
C MET A 53 36.02 -9.83 -3.66
N ARG A 54 36.70 -10.13 -4.79
CA ARG A 54 38.17 -10.32 -4.83
C ARG A 54 38.93 -9.06 -4.40
N ASP A 55 38.47 -7.90 -4.85
CA ASP A 55 39.13 -6.61 -4.61
C ASP A 55 38.73 -5.95 -3.28
N LEU A 56 37.78 -6.55 -2.55
CA LEU A 56 37.31 -6.02 -1.29
C LEU A 56 38.21 -6.50 -0.13
N PRO A 57 38.85 -5.60 0.65
CA PRO A 57 39.72 -6.01 1.74
C PRO A 57 38.93 -6.69 2.87
N ASP A 58 39.62 -7.51 3.65
CA ASP A 58 39.03 -8.12 4.85
C ASP A 58 38.60 -7.05 5.85
N GLY A 59 37.36 -7.17 6.35
CA GLY A 59 36.81 -6.18 7.26
C GLY A 59 35.31 -6.31 7.47
N ARG A 60 34.70 -5.25 8.01
CA ARG A 60 33.24 -5.19 8.25
C ARG A 60 32.46 -5.27 6.94
N ALA A 61 32.86 -4.49 5.93
CA ALA A 61 32.19 -4.42 4.64
C ALA A 61 32.14 -5.79 3.95
N ARG A 62 33.28 -6.48 3.86
CA ARG A 62 33.34 -7.83 3.29
C ARG A 62 32.42 -8.81 4.01
N ARG A 63 32.46 -8.84 5.34
CA ARG A 63 31.57 -9.71 6.13
C ARG A 63 30.08 -9.44 5.89
N HIS A 64 29.68 -8.17 5.83
CA HIS A 64 28.28 -7.81 5.60
C HIS A 64 27.85 -8.14 4.17
N LEU A 65 28.67 -7.81 3.17
CA LEU A 65 28.38 -8.12 1.77
C LEU A 65 28.31 -9.62 1.51
N SER A 66 29.22 -10.41 2.10
CA SER A 66 29.16 -11.87 2.04
C SER A 66 27.88 -12.41 2.66
N ALA A 67 27.51 -11.93 3.84
CA ALA A 67 26.27 -12.35 4.49
C ALA A 67 25.01 -11.98 3.68
N LEU A 68 24.97 -10.80 3.03
CA LEU A 68 23.87 -10.44 2.12
C LEU A 68 23.82 -11.38 0.90
N GLY A 69 24.97 -11.70 0.31
CA GLY A 69 25.05 -12.64 -0.81
C GLY A 69 24.61 -14.06 -0.42
N ASP A 70 25.00 -14.52 0.77
CA ASP A 70 24.59 -15.83 1.30
C ASP A 70 23.08 -15.89 1.55
N LEU A 71 22.51 -14.84 2.15
CA LEU A 71 21.05 -14.71 2.34
C LEU A 71 20.32 -14.72 1.00
N TRP A 72 20.81 -13.96 0.02
CA TRP A 72 20.21 -13.95 -1.32
C TRP A 72 20.25 -15.35 -1.97
N ARG A 73 21.35 -16.10 -1.85
CA ARG A 73 21.39 -17.50 -2.33
C ARG A 73 20.36 -18.39 -1.64
N GLN A 74 20.12 -18.20 -0.35
CA GLN A 74 19.12 -18.95 0.41
C GLN A 74 17.68 -18.59 0.02
N MET A 75 17.44 -17.34 -0.39
CA MET A 75 16.14 -16.89 -0.88
C MET A 75 15.73 -17.59 -2.18
N GLY A 76 16.68 -17.94 -3.04
CA GLY A 76 16.40 -18.54 -4.35
C GLY A 76 15.48 -17.65 -5.19
N ASP A 77 14.32 -18.19 -5.57
CA ASP A 77 13.31 -17.50 -6.39
C ASP A 77 12.38 -16.56 -5.59
N ALA A 78 12.52 -16.48 -4.27
CA ALA A 78 11.68 -15.62 -3.41
C ALA A 78 12.13 -14.15 -3.39
N MET A 79 12.64 -13.65 -4.51
CA MET A 79 13.00 -12.24 -4.70
C MET A 79 11.73 -11.39 -4.79
N PRO A 80 11.75 -10.09 -4.42
CA PRO A 80 10.62 -9.20 -4.67
C PRO A 80 10.14 -9.26 -6.11
N ASP A 81 8.82 -9.29 -6.32
CA ASP A 81 8.16 -9.58 -7.60
C ASP A 81 8.75 -8.74 -8.76
N ASP A 82 9.01 -7.46 -8.52
CA ASP A 82 9.55 -6.54 -9.53
C ASP A 82 10.93 -6.98 -10.05
N LEU A 83 11.82 -7.44 -9.17
CA LEU A 83 13.16 -7.89 -9.56
C LEU A 83 13.13 -9.31 -10.12
N ALA A 84 12.17 -10.14 -9.70
CA ALA A 84 11.97 -11.47 -10.28
C ALA A 84 11.63 -11.38 -11.77
N VAL A 85 10.84 -10.37 -12.18
CA VAL A 85 10.56 -10.07 -13.60
C VAL A 85 11.83 -9.72 -14.35
N PHE A 86 12.68 -8.85 -13.79
CA PHE A 86 13.94 -8.47 -14.44
C PHE A 86 14.86 -9.68 -14.60
N ALA A 87 15.01 -10.49 -13.54
CA ALA A 87 15.83 -11.70 -13.56
C ALA A 87 15.31 -12.72 -14.58
N HIS A 88 13.98 -12.83 -14.73
CA HIS A 88 13.37 -13.66 -15.76
C HIS A 88 13.77 -13.19 -17.16
N VAL A 89 13.53 -11.93 -17.50
CA VAL A 89 13.86 -11.35 -18.82
C VAL A 89 15.35 -11.49 -19.15
N LEU A 90 16.23 -11.24 -18.17
CA LEU A 90 17.68 -11.38 -18.35
C LEU A 90 18.09 -12.82 -18.71
N ARG A 91 17.41 -13.82 -18.14
CA ARG A 91 17.68 -15.25 -18.39
C ARG A 91 16.94 -15.82 -19.60
N SER A 92 15.93 -15.11 -20.12
CA SER A 92 15.18 -15.56 -21.29
C SER A 92 16.03 -15.55 -22.56
N GLU A 93 15.64 -16.36 -23.54
CA GLU A 93 16.20 -16.36 -24.89
C GLU A 93 15.19 -15.79 -25.91
N PRO A 94 15.64 -15.24 -27.05
CA PRO A 94 14.77 -14.54 -28.00
C PRO A 94 13.63 -15.41 -28.56
N ASP A 95 13.85 -16.72 -28.66
CA ASP A 95 12.89 -17.71 -29.16
C ASP A 95 11.75 -18.01 -28.17
N GLN A 96 11.92 -17.61 -26.91
CA GLN A 96 10.89 -17.73 -25.87
C GLN A 96 9.89 -16.57 -25.89
N ALA A 97 10.15 -15.53 -26.68
CA ALA A 97 9.26 -14.40 -26.83
C ALA A 97 7.97 -14.79 -27.57
N VAL A 98 6.82 -14.54 -26.95
CA VAL A 98 5.50 -14.75 -27.57
C VAL A 98 5.22 -13.69 -28.65
N GLU A 99 5.66 -12.46 -28.41
CA GLU A 99 5.51 -11.32 -29.32
C GLU A 99 6.77 -10.43 -29.28
N ALA A 100 7.00 -9.68 -30.36
CA ALA A 100 8.07 -8.70 -30.41
C ALA A 100 7.72 -7.46 -29.56
N LEU A 101 8.63 -7.05 -28.67
CA LEU A 101 8.50 -5.87 -27.82
C LEU A 101 9.57 -4.81 -28.16
N PRO A 102 9.46 -4.11 -29.29
CA PRO A 102 10.52 -3.22 -29.75
C PRO A 102 10.66 -2.00 -28.82
N VAL A 103 11.90 -1.70 -28.43
CA VAL A 103 12.19 -0.65 -27.43
C VAL A 103 12.07 0.75 -28.04
N LEU A 104 11.27 1.62 -27.43
CA LEU A 104 11.05 3.00 -27.89
C LEU A 104 12.23 3.92 -27.62
N ASP A 105 12.85 3.80 -26.44
CA ASP A 105 14.01 4.57 -26.03
C ASP A 105 15.08 3.65 -25.44
N PRO A 106 16.10 3.31 -26.23
CA PRO A 106 17.19 2.45 -25.75
C PRO A 106 18.20 3.23 -24.88
N THR A 107 18.00 4.53 -24.67
CA THR A 107 18.93 5.35 -23.91
C THR A 107 18.80 5.05 -22.42
N ALA A 108 19.86 4.50 -21.82
CA ALA A 108 19.89 4.33 -20.38
C ALA A 108 19.82 5.69 -19.67
N CYS A 109 19.03 5.76 -18.60
CA CYS A 109 18.94 6.96 -17.76
C CYS A 109 20.29 7.17 -17.05
N ALA A 110 20.67 8.43 -16.79
CA ALA A 110 21.87 8.75 -16.01
C ALA A 110 21.83 8.19 -14.57
N PHE A 111 20.63 7.88 -14.07
CA PHE A 111 20.39 7.30 -12.76
C PHE A 111 20.14 5.79 -12.80
N SER A 112 20.20 5.16 -13.98
CA SER A 112 19.94 3.72 -14.09
C SER A 112 21.02 2.92 -13.38
N ASP A 113 20.58 1.92 -12.63
CA ASP A 113 21.50 0.98 -12.00
C ASP A 113 21.99 -0.10 -13.01
N PRO A 114 23.02 -0.89 -12.66
CA PRO A 114 23.55 -1.92 -13.55
C PRO A 114 22.51 -2.97 -14.02
N ALA A 115 21.52 -3.30 -13.20
CA ALA A 115 20.46 -4.25 -13.57
C ALA A 115 19.51 -3.63 -14.61
N GLU A 116 19.11 -2.38 -14.43
CA GLU A 116 18.28 -1.63 -15.38
C GLU A 116 18.97 -1.44 -16.73
N VAL A 117 20.27 -1.10 -16.72
CA VAL A 117 21.07 -1.00 -17.95
C VAL A 117 21.10 -2.35 -18.67
N ALA A 118 21.40 -3.44 -17.94
CA ALA A 118 21.45 -4.78 -18.52
C ALA A 118 20.08 -5.23 -19.07
N LEU A 119 18.99 -4.87 -18.40
CA LEU A 119 17.63 -5.15 -18.86
C LEU A 119 17.35 -4.45 -20.19
N ILE A 120 17.65 -3.16 -20.31
CA ILE A 120 17.47 -2.41 -21.56
C ILE A 120 18.34 -3.00 -22.67
N GLU A 121 19.61 -3.31 -22.39
CA GLU A 121 20.51 -3.97 -23.35
C GLU A 121 19.95 -5.31 -23.84
N ARG A 122 19.42 -6.14 -22.93
CA ARG A 122 18.81 -7.43 -23.27
C ARG A 122 17.55 -7.26 -24.12
N LEU A 123 16.66 -6.35 -23.73
CA LEU A 123 15.42 -6.06 -24.47
C LEU A 123 15.72 -5.56 -25.88
N VAL A 124 16.69 -4.65 -26.04
CA VAL A 124 17.13 -4.16 -27.35
C VAL A 124 17.76 -5.28 -28.17
N ALA A 125 18.56 -6.15 -27.56
CA ALA A 125 19.18 -7.29 -28.24
C ALA A 125 18.13 -8.33 -28.70
N HIS A 126 17.07 -8.56 -27.92
CA HIS A 126 16.03 -9.54 -28.21
C HIS A 126 14.98 -9.03 -29.19
N HIS A 127 14.52 -7.79 -29.00
CA HIS A 127 13.34 -7.25 -29.70
C HIS A 127 13.66 -6.09 -30.63
N GLY A 128 14.90 -5.59 -30.63
CA GLY A 128 15.31 -4.44 -31.43
C GLY A 128 14.72 -3.12 -30.91
N SER A 129 14.87 -2.08 -31.73
CA SER A 129 14.30 -0.76 -31.47
C SER A 129 13.04 -0.55 -32.29
N ALA A 130 12.11 0.24 -31.75
CA ALA A 130 10.89 0.63 -32.45
C ALA A 130 11.19 1.42 -33.73
N PRO A 131 10.30 1.36 -34.74
CA PRO A 131 10.42 2.16 -35.95
C PRO A 131 10.60 3.65 -35.67
N PRO A 132 11.38 4.40 -36.48
CA PRO A 132 11.66 5.81 -36.23
C PRO A 132 10.40 6.68 -36.08
N GLU A 133 9.35 6.36 -36.82
CA GLU A 133 8.04 7.05 -36.75
C GLU A 133 7.35 6.88 -35.39
N ALA A 134 7.33 5.66 -34.85
CA ALA A 134 6.77 5.36 -33.53
C ALA A 134 7.60 6.04 -32.42
N ARG A 135 8.93 6.04 -32.57
CA ARG A 135 9.83 6.73 -31.65
C ARG A 135 9.62 8.24 -31.67
N ALA A 136 9.50 8.85 -32.85
CA ALA A 136 9.23 10.28 -32.99
C ALA A 136 7.86 10.66 -32.43
N ALA A 137 6.82 9.88 -32.72
CA ALA A 137 5.48 10.08 -32.17
C ALA A 137 5.49 10.01 -30.63
N TRP A 138 6.13 8.98 -30.07
CA TRP A 138 6.28 8.84 -28.63
C TRP A 138 7.10 9.98 -28.00
N GLN A 139 8.23 10.38 -28.61
CA GLN A 139 9.02 11.53 -28.17
C GLN A 139 8.20 12.82 -28.17
N SER A 140 7.34 13.02 -29.17
CA SER A 140 6.44 14.17 -29.22
C SER A 140 5.31 14.14 -28.19
N SER A 141 4.93 12.94 -27.71
CA SER A 141 3.96 12.76 -26.62
C SER A 141 4.57 12.91 -25.22
N ARG A 142 5.90 12.82 -25.10
CA ARG A 142 6.58 13.02 -23.81
C ARG A 142 6.41 14.48 -23.38
N VAL A 143 6.20 14.69 -22.09
CA VAL A 143 6.41 16.00 -21.48
C VAL A 143 7.86 16.40 -21.73
N SER A 144 8.07 17.58 -22.30
CA SER A 144 9.40 18.05 -22.70
C SER A 144 10.42 17.89 -21.57
N PRO A 145 11.63 17.37 -21.85
CA PRO A 145 12.71 17.29 -20.87
C PRO A 145 13.30 18.68 -20.54
N HIS A 146 12.88 19.71 -21.27
CA HIS A 146 13.29 21.08 -21.02
C HIS A 146 12.31 21.76 -20.05
N ALA A 147 12.85 22.60 -19.18
CA ALA A 147 12.08 23.49 -18.32
C ALA A 147 11.27 24.47 -19.19
N ASN A 148 10.06 24.06 -19.54
CA ASN A 148 9.18 24.82 -20.41
C ASN A 148 8.25 25.74 -19.61
N ALA A 149 8.13 25.52 -18.30
CA ALA A 149 7.35 26.41 -17.45
C ALA A 149 8.12 27.72 -17.23
N PRO A 150 7.45 28.89 -17.26
CA PRO A 150 8.05 30.12 -16.78
C PRO A 150 8.13 30.11 -15.24
N GLY A 151 8.96 31.01 -14.69
CA GLY A 151 8.93 31.31 -13.26
C GLY A 151 9.63 30.28 -12.36
N ALA A 152 9.18 30.18 -11.11
CA ALA A 152 9.78 29.30 -10.10
C ALA A 152 9.68 27.81 -10.48
N LEU A 153 8.59 27.39 -11.13
CA LEU A 153 8.41 26.02 -11.63
C LEU A 153 9.44 25.68 -12.71
N GLY A 154 9.67 26.58 -13.66
CA GLY A 154 10.72 26.41 -14.67
C GLY A 154 12.10 26.28 -14.06
N HIS A 155 12.40 27.14 -13.09
CA HIS A 155 13.66 27.08 -12.36
C HIS A 155 13.85 25.73 -11.66
N LEU A 156 12.82 25.21 -11.00
CA LEU A 156 12.84 23.90 -10.35
C LEU A 156 13.00 22.76 -11.38
N GLN A 157 12.26 22.80 -12.50
CA GLN A 157 12.40 21.81 -13.57
C GLN A 157 13.82 21.77 -14.15
N ALA A 158 14.47 22.92 -14.30
CA ALA A 158 15.82 23.01 -14.86
C ALA A 158 16.91 22.58 -13.88
N ASN A 159 16.68 22.74 -12.57
CA ASN A 159 17.72 22.62 -11.55
C ASN A 159 17.40 21.65 -10.42
N LEU A 160 16.43 20.74 -10.57
CA LEU A 160 15.95 19.85 -9.50
C LEU A 160 17.09 19.09 -8.77
N THR A 161 18.10 18.68 -9.51
CA THR A 161 19.25 17.89 -9.00
C THR A 161 20.54 18.70 -8.88
N SER A 162 20.49 20.02 -9.12
CA SER A 162 21.66 20.88 -9.22
C SER A 162 21.60 22.04 -8.24
N ASN A 163 22.75 22.45 -7.71
CA ASN A 163 22.83 23.67 -6.92
C ASN A 163 22.67 24.87 -7.85
N SER A 164 21.62 25.66 -7.60
CA SER A 164 21.29 26.87 -8.34
C SER A 164 21.08 28.04 -7.38
N ALA A 165 21.21 29.27 -7.89
CA ALA A 165 20.87 30.45 -7.11
C ALA A 165 19.36 30.51 -6.87
N PRO A 166 18.89 30.95 -5.69
CA PRO A 166 17.47 31.08 -5.43
C PRO A 166 16.84 32.11 -6.36
N VAL A 167 15.58 31.86 -6.74
CA VAL A 167 14.73 32.78 -7.48
C VAL A 167 13.60 33.29 -6.60
N ASP A 168 13.07 34.46 -6.92
CA ASP A 168 11.91 35.00 -6.21
C ASP A 168 10.69 34.07 -6.39
N PRO A 169 9.93 33.80 -5.32
CA PRO A 169 8.76 32.94 -5.39
C PRO A 169 7.65 33.60 -6.21
N ASP A 170 6.94 32.79 -6.99
CA ASP A 170 5.76 33.20 -7.74
C ASP A 170 4.59 32.22 -7.49
N SER A 171 3.51 32.34 -8.25
CA SER A 171 2.33 31.48 -8.11
C SER A 171 2.43 30.12 -8.83
N SER A 172 3.55 29.83 -9.50
CA SER A 172 3.74 28.57 -10.24
C SER A 172 4.04 27.38 -9.32
N ILE A 173 4.59 27.65 -8.12
CA ILE A 173 4.76 26.68 -7.04
C ILE A 173 4.28 27.31 -5.75
N ALA A 174 3.47 26.58 -4.98
CA ALA A 174 3.09 26.97 -3.64
C ALA A 174 3.22 25.79 -2.69
N VAL A 175 3.69 26.05 -1.47
CA VAL A 175 3.84 25.07 -0.40
C VAL A 175 2.95 25.51 0.76
N PHE A 176 2.13 24.59 1.27
CA PHE A 176 1.20 24.84 2.36
C PHE A 176 1.51 23.89 3.51
N GLY A 177 1.59 24.43 4.73
CA GLY A 177 1.67 23.63 5.95
C GLY A 177 0.26 23.40 6.49
N LEU A 178 -0.19 22.15 6.48
CA LEU A 178 -1.52 21.72 6.93
C LEU A 178 -1.38 20.78 8.14
N ARG A 179 -2.43 20.66 8.94
CA ARG A 179 -2.39 19.97 10.25
C ARG A 179 -2.41 18.45 10.13
N ASP A 180 -3.26 17.93 9.25
CA ASP A 180 -3.54 16.50 9.13
C ASP A 180 -4.06 16.15 7.71
N PRO A 181 -4.09 14.85 7.35
CA PRO A 181 -4.58 14.40 6.04
C PRO A 181 -6.01 14.83 5.68
N ILE A 182 -6.89 15.01 6.67
CA ILE A 182 -8.28 15.44 6.44
C ILE A 182 -8.27 16.90 5.97
N GLU A 183 -7.47 17.76 6.62
CA GLU A 183 -7.28 19.14 6.21
C GLU A 183 -6.58 19.24 4.84
N GLU A 184 -5.62 18.37 4.53
CA GLU A 184 -4.99 18.29 3.21
C GLU A 184 -6.01 18.00 2.10
N ALA A 185 -6.85 16.98 2.28
CA ALA A 185 -7.91 16.62 1.34
C ALA A 185 -8.91 17.77 1.13
N ALA A 186 -9.38 18.38 2.22
CA ALA A 186 -10.30 19.52 2.18
C ALA A 186 -9.68 20.73 1.48
N PHE A 187 -8.40 21.01 1.76
CA PHE A 187 -7.66 22.10 1.14
C PHE A 187 -7.48 21.88 -0.36
N ALA A 188 -7.12 20.67 -0.79
CA ALA A 188 -6.97 20.34 -2.21
C ALA A 188 -8.29 20.55 -2.99
N ALA A 189 -9.42 20.11 -2.41
CA ALA A 189 -10.74 20.33 -2.99
C ALA A 189 -11.09 21.83 -3.06
N ALA A 190 -10.89 22.57 -1.96
CA ALA A 190 -11.16 24.00 -1.90
C ALA A 190 -10.28 24.80 -2.87
N ARG A 191 -9.00 24.42 -3.01
CA ARG A 191 -8.08 25.06 -3.95
C ARG A 191 -8.48 24.81 -5.40
N THR A 192 -8.86 23.58 -5.74
CA THR A 192 -9.39 23.24 -7.07
C THR A 192 -10.64 24.06 -7.39
N ARG A 193 -11.57 24.17 -6.42
CA ARG A 193 -12.76 24.99 -6.56
C ARG A 193 -12.42 26.48 -6.76
N GLN A 194 -11.49 27.01 -5.99
CA GLN A 194 -11.03 28.39 -6.14
C GLN A 194 -10.41 28.63 -7.52
N LEU A 195 -9.62 27.70 -8.06
CA LEU A 195 -9.03 27.83 -9.40
C LEU A 195 -10.09 27.88 -10.50
N LEU A 196 -11.17 27.10 -10.36
CA LEU A 196 -12.34 27.15 -11.25
C LEU A 196 -13.09 28.48 -11.12
N ASP A 197 -13.40 28.90 -9.89
CA ASP A 197 -14.17 30.12 -9.62
C ASP A 197 -13.42 31.38 -10.07
N SER A 198 -12.08 31.38 -9.96
CA SER A 198 -11.19 32.45 -10.45
C SER A 198 -10.86 32.35 -11.95
N ARG A 199 -11.33 31.30 -12.64
CA ARG A 199 -11.07 31.02 -14.07
C ARG A 199 -9.59 30.92 -14.43
N VAL A 200 -8.76 30.49 -13.48
CA VAL A 200 -7.37 30.13 -13.76
C VAL A 200 -7.32 28.84 -14.60
N ILE A 201 -8.24 27.93 -14.32
CA ILE A 201 -8.49 26.71 -15.11
C ILE A 201 -9.92 26.74 -15.66
N SER A 202 -10.15 26.02 -16.76
CA SER A 202 -11.47 25.97 -17.41
C SER A 202 -12.27 24.74 -17.00
N ALA A 203 -11.60 23.64 -16.66
CA ALA A 203 -12.25 22.39 -16.26
C ALA A 203 -11.49 21.65 -15.14
N PRO A 204 -12.19 20.85 -14.31
CA PRO A 204 -11.54 20.06 -13.24
C PRO A 204 -10.46 19.10 -13.74
N GLN A 205 -10.60 18.57 -14.95
CA GLN A 205 -9.65 17.63 -15.58
C GLN A 205 -8.26 18.22 -15.86
N GLU A 206 -8.10 19.54 -15.73
CA GLU A 206 -6.79 20.22 -15.80
C GLU A 206 -5.98 20.07 -14.50
N VAL A 207 -6.59 19.53 -13.44
CA VAL A 207 -5.94 19.30 -12.15
C VAL A 207 -5.67 17.80 -11.97
N GLY A 208 -4.39 17.46 -11.82
CA GLY A 208 -3.93 16.15 -11.37
C GLY A 208 -3.59 16.18 -9.88
N LEU A 209 -3.95 15.13 -9.16
CA LEU A 209 -3.61 14.95 -7.76
C LEU A 209 -2.64 13.77 -7.63
N LEU A 210 -1.51 13.99 -6.95
CA LEU A 210 -0.60 12.94 -6.52
C LEU A 210 -0.72 12.84 -5.01
N ILE A 211 -1.14 11.67 -4.55
CA ILE A 211 -1.48 11.41 -3.14
C ILE A 211 -0.76 10.17 -2.65
N PRO A 212 -0.59 10.01 -1.33
CA PRO A 212 -0.14 8.75 -0.75
C PRO A 212 -1.09 7.60 -1.11
N ASP A 213 -0.53 6.41 -1.27
CA ASP A 213 -1.30 5.17 -1.45
C ASP A 213 -1.82 4.69 -0.10
N ASP A 214 -2.90 5.33 0.38
CA ASP A 214 -3.52 5.08 1.68
C ASP A 214 -5.04 5.13 1.56
N ALA A 215 -5.72 4.05 1.96
CA ALA A 215 -7.17 3.89 1.82
C ALA A 215 -7.97 4.94 2.60
N ILE A 216 -7.49 5.35 3.79
CA ILE A 216 -8.15 6.35 4.62
C ILE A 216 -8.01 7.72 3.95
N TYR A 217 -6.84 8.06 3.43
CA TYR A 217 -6.60 9.28 2.68
C TYR A 217 -7.52 9.38 1.46
N LEU A 218 -7.66 8.27 0.72
CA LEU A 218 -8.52 8.18 -0.46
C LEU A 218 -10.00 8.44 -0.12
N GLU A 219 -10.50 7.87 0.96
CA GLU A 219 -11.88 8.08 1.41
C GLU A 219 -12.13 9.55 1.77
N GLN A 220 -11.22 10.16 2.55
CA GLN A 220 -11.32 11.57 2.95
C GLN A 220 -11.22 12.51 1.75
N LEU A 221 -10.39 12.18 0.76
CA LEU A 221 -10.29 12.91 -0.49
C LEU A 221 -11.61 12.84 -1.27
N ALA A 222 -12.19 11.63 -1.42
CA ALA A 222 -13.45 11.43 -2.10
C ALA A 222 -14.58 12.24 -1.46
N GLN A 223 -14.70 12.18 -0.13
CA GLN A 223 -15.71 12.95 0.62
C GLN A 223 -15.52 14.47 0.45
N SER A 224 -14.27 14.95 0.51
CA SER A 224 -13.96 16.39 0.39
C SER A 224 -14.29 16.96 -0.99
N PHE A 225 -14.01 16.20 -2.06
CA PHE A 225 -14.33 16.62 -3.43
C PHE A 225 -15.83 16.52 -3.72
N ASP A 226 -16.51 15.47 -3.25
CA ASP A 226 -17.96 15.31 -3.40
C ASP A 226 -18.73 16.43 -2.69
N ALA A 227 -18.29 16.84 -1.51
CA ALA A 227 -18.88 17.96 -0.76
C ALA A 227 -18.85 19.30 -1.54
N LEU A 228 -17.91 19.46 -2.49
CA LEU A 228 -17.80 20.64 -3.35
C LEU A 228 -18.31 20.40 -4.78
N GLY A 229 -18.89 19.22 -5.06
CA GLY A 229 -19.39 18.83 -6.37
C GLY A 229 -18.29 18.71 -7.43
N LEU A 230 -17.07 18.38 -7.02
CA LEU A 230 -15.93 18.21 -7.92
C LEU A 230 -15.79 16.72 -8.30
N PRO A 231 -15.79 16.38 -9.59
CA PRO A 231 -15.61 14.99 -10.01
C PRO A 231 -14.17 14.53 -9.74
N LEU A 232 -14.03 13.33 -9.17
CA LEU A 232 -12.75 12.63 -9.05
C LEU A 232 -12.74 11.39 -9.95
N ALA A 233 -11.59 11.11 -10.54
CA ALA A 233 -11.34 9.95 -11.37
C ALA A 233 -9.93 9.40 -11.11
N GLY A 234 -9.71 8.12 -11.43
CA GLY A 234 -8.40 7.48 -11.27
C GLY A 234 -8.04 7.08 -9.85
N LEU A 235 -9.02 7.03 -8.93
CA LEU A 235 -8.82 6.42 -7.61
C LEU A 235 -8.50 4.93 -7.82
N PRO A 236 -7.50 4.37 -7.11
CA PRO A 236 -7.20 2.95 -7.19
C PRO A 236 -8.47 2.16 -6.84
N VAL A 237 -8.80 1.18 -7.67
CA VAL A 237 -9.89 0.24 -7.42
C VAL A 237 -9.36 -0.80 -6.42
N GLU A 238 -9.05 -0.37 -5.21
CA GLU A 238 -8.94 -1.33 -4.11
C GLU A 238 -10.34 -1.84 -3.80
N PRO A 239 -10.54 -3.15 -3.57
CA PRO A 239 -11.79 -3.62 -3.02
C PRO A 239 -11.95 -2.92 -1.68
N ALA A 240 -12.90 -2.00 -1.57
CA ALA A 240 -13.19 -1.26 -0.35
C ALA A 240 -13.07 -2.24 0.83
N THR A 241 -12.00 -2.09 1.63
CA THR A 241 -11.80 -2.91 2.81
C THR A 241 -13.01 -2.62 3.68
N ARG A 242 -13.87 -3.62 3.80
CA ARG A 242 -15.17 -3.44 4.43
C ARG A 242 -14.93 -3.05 5.88
N ASP A 243 -15.29 -1.83 6.25
CA ASP A 243 -15.09 -1.30 7.60
C ASP A 243 -16.00 -2.03 8.60
N HIS A 244 -15.57 -3.21 9.01
CA HIS A 244 -16.30 -4.07 9.94
C HIS A 244 -16.49 -3.40 11.30
N VAL A 245 -15.55 -2.53 11.71
CA VAL A 245 -15.60 -1.81 12.98
C VAL A 245 -16.65 -0.70 12.90
N GLY A 246 -16.62 0.12 11.86
CA GLY A 246 -17.61 1.17 11.63
C GLY A 246 -19.02 0.62 11.40
N GLU A 247 -19.16 -0.51 10.69
CA GLU A 247 -20.44 -1.21 10.54
C GLU A 247 -21.00 -1.68 11.90
N LEU A 248 -20.15 -2.32 12.73
CA LEU A 248 -20.55 -2.78 14.06
C LEU A 248 -20.90 -1.60 14.98
N LEU A 249 -20.10 -0.53 14.96
CA LEU A 249 -20.35 0.68 15.76
C LEU A 249 -21.67 1.33 15.36
N THR A 250 -21.94 1.45 14.07
CA THR A 250 -23.19 2.02 13.53
C THR A 250 -24.40 1.20 13.97
N ALA A 251 -24.31 -0.13 13.85
CA ALA A 251 -25.35 -1.03 14.32
C ALA A 251 -25.56 -0.93 15.85
N ALA A 252 -24.48 -0.93 16.64
CA ALA A 252 -24.52 -0.80 18.08
C ALA A 252 -25.16 0.51 18.52
N LEU A 253 -24.79 1.65 17.90
CA LEU A 253 -25.38 2.96 18.20
C LEU A 253 -26.88 2.99 17.89
N ALA A 254 -27.32 2.39 16.78
CA ALA A 254 -28.74 2.28 16.44
C ALA A 254 -29.52 1.44 17.48
N ILE A 255 -28.93 0.36 17.98
CA ILE A 255 -29.51 -0.50 19.01
C ILE A 255 -29.60 0.25 20.36
N LEU A 256 -28.51 0.89 20.77
CA LEU A 256 -28.39 1.57 22.06
C LEU A 256 -29.32 2.79 22.18
N ARG A 257 -29.62 3.48 21.08
CA ARG A 257 -30.57 4.62 21.08
C ARG A 257 -32.02 4.18 21.29
N GLY A 258 -32.37 3.00 20.78
CA GLY A 258 -33.72 2.45 20.87
C GLY A 258 -34.78 3.22 20.05
N PRO A 259 -35.92 2.58 19.73
CA PRO A 259 -36.13 1.12 19.76
C PRO A 259 -35.21 0.42 18.76
N ALA A 260 -34.57 -0.68 19.17
CA ALA A 260 -33.54 -1.35 18.37
C ALA A 260 -34.11 -1.86 17.03
N PRO A 261 -33.62 -1.37 15.87
CA PRO A 261 -34.04 -1.87 14.57
C PRO A 261 -33.65 -3.35 14.41
N ARG A 262 -34.56 -4.17 13.87
CA ARG A 262 -34.27 -5.60 13.63
C ARG A 262 -33.08 -5.81 12.72
N THR A 263 -32.93 -4.94 11.71
CA THR A 263 -31.80 -4.95 10.78
C THR A 263 -30.48 -4.62 11.48
N ALA A 264 -30.46 -3.66 12.39
CA ALA A 264 -29.25 -3.33 13.16
C ALA A 264 -28.81 -4.50 14.06
N LEU A 265 -29.76 -5.16 14.75
CA LEU A 265 -29.46 -6.37 15.52
C LEU A 265 -28.98 -7.52 14.63
N ALA A 266 -29.64 -7.77 13.50
CA ALA A 266 -29.23 -8.80 12.56
C ALA A 266 -27.83 -8.53 11.98
N SER A 267 -27.53 -7.29 11.58
CA SER A 267 -26.20 -6.87 11.10
C SER A 267 -25.12 -7.11 12.14
N LEU A 268 -25.41 -6.81 13.42
CA LEU A 268 -24.47 -7.08 14.52
C LEU A 268 -24.28 -8.60 14.72
N PHE A 269 -25.36 -9.40 14.67
CA PHE A 269 -25.27 -10.86 14.74
C PHE A 269 -24.46 -11.47 13.61
N THR A 270 -24.46 -10.87 12.42
CA THR A 270 -23.65 -11.32 11.28
C THR A 270 -22.27 -10.68 11.21
N SER A 271 -21.88 -9.84 12.18
CA SER A 271 -20.58 -9.17 12.14
C SER A 271 -19.45 -10.19 12.30
N PRO A 272 -18.38 -10.13 11.49
CA PRO A 272 -17.20 -10.98 11.66
C PRO A 272 -16.45 -10.70 12.97
N LEU A 273 -16.68 -9.54 13.58
CA LEU A 273 -16.13 -9.15 14.89
C LEU A 273 -16.90 -9.75 16.06
N ALA A 274 -18.00 -10.44 15.80
CA ALA A 274 -18.77 -11.02 16.87
C ALA A 274 -18.04 -12.22 17.53
N PRO A 275 -18.24 -12.43 18.84
CA PRO A 275 -17.58 -13.50 19.61
C PRO A 275 -18.18 -14.91 19.37
N TRP A 276 -19.07 -15.08 18.40
CA TRP A 276 -19.69 -16.36 18.02
C TRP A 276 -19.28 -16.80 16.60
N SER A 277 -19.56 -18.05 16.23
CA SER A 277 -19.29 -18.56 14.87
C SER A 277 -20.24 -17.96 13.83
N ALA A 278 -19.83 -17.99 12.56
CA ALA A 278 -20.65 -17.49 11.45
C ALA A 278 -22.03 -18.16 11.38
N ASP A 279 -22.10 -19.49 11.57
CA ASP A 279 -23.36 -20.25 11.57
C ASP A 279 -24.28 -19.84 12.72
N GLN A 280 -23.70 -19.62 13.91
CA GLN A 280 -24.45 -19.17 15.07
C GLN A 280 -24.96 -17.74 14.87
N GLY A 281 -24.13 -16.86 14.31
CA GLY A 281 -24.52 -15.50 13.93
C GLY A 281 -25.66 -15.45 12.92
N ALA A 282 -25.59 -16.29 11.87
CA ALA A 282 -26.66 -16.42 10.87
C ALA A 282 -27.97 -16.89 11.48
N LEU A 283 -27.93 -17.86 12.41
CA LEU A 283 -29.11 -18.33 13.14
C LEU A 283 -29.74 -17.21 13.99
N LEU A 284 -28.93 -16.49 14.78
CA LEU A 284 -29.37 -15.37 15.61
C LEU A 284 -30.01 -14.25 14.76
N ALA A 285 -29.38 -13.91 13.63
CA ALA A 285 -29.86 -12.90 12.71
C ALA A 285 -31.19 -13.30 12.07
N ARG A 286 -31.31 -14.54 11.57
CA ARG A 286 -32.56 -15.05 10.97
C ARG A 286 -33.71 -15.02 11.97
N GLU A 287 -33.52 -15.56 13.16
CA GLU A 287 -34.56 -15.56 14.19
C GLU A 287 -34.98 -14.13 14.59
N THR A 288 -34.04 -13.20 14.61
CA THR A 288 -34.29 -11.79 14.93
C THR A 288 -35.09 -11.07 13.86
N MET A 289 -34.80 -11.35 12.58
CA MET A 289 -35.57 -10.81 11.45
C MET A 289 -37.01 -11.36 11.43
N GLU A 290 -37.16 -12.68 11.66
CA GLU A 290 -38.47 -13.36 11.67
C GLU A 290 -39.33 -12.99 12.88
N ASN A 291 -38.75 -13.02 14.09
CA ASN A 291 -39.51 -12.94 15.35
C ASN A 291 -39.30 -11.63 16.11
N GLY A 292 -38.46 -10.73 15.60
CA GLY A 292 -38.04 -9.49 16.28
C GLY A 292 -37.04 -9.69 17.42
N ARG A 293 -36.84 -10.93 17.87
CA ARG A 293 -35.86 -11.34 18.90
C ARG A 293 -35.43 -12.78 18.63
N SER A 294 -34.16 -13.10 18.86
CA SER A 294 -33.68 -14.48 18.83
C SER A 294 -33.88 -15.20 20.17
N ARG A 295 -34.35 -16.46 20.11
CA ARG A 295 -34.49 -17.34 21.28
C ARG A 295 -33.17 -18.04 21.59
N SER A 296 -32.37 -18.27 20.55
CA SER A 296 -31.04 -18.87 20.59
C SER A 296 -30.00 -18.00 21.31
N VAL A 297 -30.33 -16.73 21.62
CA VAL A 297 -29.53 -15.91 22.55
C VAL A 297 -29.37 -16.57 23.93
N LYS A 298 -30.37 -17.35 24.38
CA LYS A 298 -30.33 -17.99 25.70
C LYS A 298 -29.28 -19.10 25.82
N SER A 299 -28.80 -19.63 24.70
CA SER A 299 -27.73 -20.65 24.68
C SER A 299 -26.34 -20.03 24.53
N LEU A 300 -26.22 -18.69 24.54
CA LEU A 300 -24.93 -18.03 24.57
C LEU A 300 -24.35 -18.07 25.99
N GLU A 301 -23.05 -18.30 26.08
CA GLU A 301 -22.31 -18.34 27.35
C GLU A 301 -21.07 -17.42 27.28
N GLY A 302 -20.56 -17.03 28.45
CA GLY A 302 -19.36 -16.19 28.57
C GLY A 302 -19.47 -14.86 27.81
N ILE A 303 -18.41 -14.52 27.08
CA ILE A 303 -18.25 -13.25 26.34
C ILE A 303 -19.42 -12.98 25.38
N SER A 304 -19.98 -14.02 24.77
CA SER A 304 -21.12 -13.88 23.85
C SER A 304 -22.40 -13.46 24.57
N ALA A 305 -22.65 -13.98 25.77
CA ALA A 305 -23.80 -13.59 26.59
C ALA A 305 -23.65 -12.15 27.10
N ASP A 306 -22.44 -11.79 27.53
CA ASP A 306 -22.11 -10.45 28.03
C ASP A 306 -22.28 -9.37 26.95
N LEU A 307 -21.87 -9.66 25.71
CA LEU A 307 -22.08 -8.76 24.58
C LEU A 307 -23.57 -8.52 24.34
N VAL A 308 -24.40 -9.58 24.29
CA VAL A 308 -25.85 -9.41 24.05
C VAL A 308 -26.54 -8.67 25.20
N ASP A 309 -26.13 -8.88 26.45
CA ASP A 309 -26.68 -8.10 27.57
C ASP A 309 -26.32 -6.62 27.50
N THR A 310 -25.16 -6.32 26.93
CA THR A 310 -24.66 -4.95 26.73
C THR A 310 -25.43 -4.20 25.62
N LEU A 311 -26.04 -4.92 24.68
CA LEU A 311 -26.82 -4.40 23.55
C LEU A 311 -28.27 -3.99 23.90
N ARG A 312 -28.51 -3.52 25.13
CA ARG A 312 -29.82 -3.02 25.54
C ARG A 312 -29.90 -1.50 25.36
N PRO A 313 -31.06 -0.95 24.93
CA PRO A 313 -31.24 0.49 24.81
C PRO A 313 -30.92 1.23 26.11
N VAL A 314 -30.30 2.41 26.00
CA VAL A 314 -29.93 3.27 27.12
C VAL A 314 -30.45 4.68 26.90
N ALA A 315 -30.88 5.34 27.98
CA ALA A 315 -31.49 6.66 27.89
C ALA A 315 -30.50 7.84 28.02
N THR A 316 -29.23 7.58 28.38
CA THR A 316 -28.25 8.64 28.65
C THR A 316 -26.94 8.41 27.90
N THR A 317 -26.32 9.51 27.47
CA THR A 317 -25.04 9.50 26.76
C THR A 317 -23.92 8.85 27.59
N ALA A 318 -23.87 9.10 28.90
CA ALA A 318 -22.87 8.48 29.78
C ALA A 318 -22.97 6.95 29.81
N ARG A 319 -24.20 6.41 29.84
CA ARG A 319 -24.42 4.96 29.78
C ARG A 319 -24.14 4.40 28.41
N MET A 320 -24.44 5.15 27.34
CA MET A 320 -24.10 4.78 25.97
C MET A 320 -22.58 4.62 25.81
N MET A 321 -21.80 5.59 26.29
CA MET A 321 -20.33 5.51 26.27
C MET A 321 -19.81 4.31 27.07
N ALA A 322 -20.34 4.09 28.28
CA ALA A 322 -19.95 2.92 29.08
C ALA A 322 -20.29 1.58 28.40
N ARG A 323 -21.42 1.50 27.70
CA ARG A 323 -21.80 0.32 26.91
C ARG A 323 -20.92 0.13 25.69
N LEU A 324 -20.54 1.20 24.99
CA LEU A 324 -19.60 1.11 23.87
C LEU A 324 -18.21 0.62 24.30
N GLN A 325 -17.72 1.09 25.46
CA GLN A 325 -16.48 0.59 26.04
C GLN A 325 -16.56 -0.90 26.40
N ALA A 326 -17.68 -1.34 26.98
CA ALA A 326 -17.92 -2.75 27.28
C ALA A 326 -18.01 -3.61 26.01
N ILE A 327 -18.65 -3.11 24.95
CA ILE A 327 -18.68 -3.79 23.64
C ILE A 327 -17.26 -3.94 23.11
N ALA A 328 -16.46 -2.87 23.09
CA ALA A 328 -15.08 -2.92 22.61
C ALA A 328 -14.22 -3.95 23.35
N ALA A 329 -14.41 -4.10 24.67
CA ALA A 329 -13.69 -5.09 25.48
C ALA A 329 -14.08 -6.55 25.18
N THR A 330 -15.20 -6.80 24.50
CA THR A 330 -15.69 -8.13 24.12
C THR A 330 -15.37 -8.52 22.68
N LEU A 331 -14.83 -7.59 21.88
CA LEU A 331 -14.46 -7.86 20.49
C LEU A 331 -13.10 -8.57 20.44
N PRO A 332 -12.94 -9.60 19.59
CA PRO A 332 -11.66 -10.27 19.38
C PRO A 332 -10.69 -9.36 18.63
N ASP A 333 -9.39 -9.55 18.88
CA ASP A 333 -8.34 -8.93 18.06
C ASP A 333 -8.37 -9.52 16.65
N LEU A 334 -8.59 -8.67 15.65
CA LEU A 334 -8.70 -9.08 14.24
C LEU A 334 -7.39 -9.64 13.69
N GLU A 335 -6.24 -9.13 14.15
CA GLU A 335 -4.92 -9.56 13.68
C GLU A 335 -4.63 -11.04 13.98
N ALA A 336 -5.33 -11.65 14.93
CA ALA A 336 -5.14 -13.05 15.32
C ALA A 336 -5.93 -14.07 14.47
N ARG A 337 -6.86 -13.63 13.61
CA ARG A 337 -7.73 -14.53 12.82
C ARG A 337 -7.32 -14.70 11.35
N ASP A 338 -6.45 -13.85 10.83
CA ASP A 338 -6.02 -13.86 9.43
C ASP A 338 -4.81 -14.78 9.14
N THR A 339 -4.38 -15.60 10.10
CA THR A 339 -3.50 -16.75 9.78
C THR A 339 -4.38 -17.94 9.35
N PRO A 340 -4.42 -18.30 8.06
CA PRO A 340 -5.11 -19.52 7.66
C PRO A 340 -4.36 -20.73 8.25
N ASP A 341 -5.03 -21.44 9.16
CA ASP A 341 -4.66 -22.78 9.58
C ASP A 341 -4.70 -23.70 8.35
N CYS A 342 -3.58 -23.80 7.65
CA CYS A 342 -3.40 -24.71 6.53
C CYS A 342 -3.12 -26.11 7.08
N THR A 343 -4.14 -26.72 7.70
CA THR A 343 -4.19 -28.16 7.95
C THR A 343 -5.30 -28.78 7.09
N MET A 344 -5.02 -28.90 5.79
CA MET A 344 -5.76 -29.83 4.94
C MET A 344 -5.01 -31.15 4.91
N SER A 345 -5.55 -32.11 5.66
CA SER A 345 -5.29 -33.53 5.45
C SER A 345 -5.89 -33.95 4.10
N PHE A 346 -5.01 -34.38 3.20
CA PHE A 346 -5.08 -35.50 2.23
C PHE A 346 -4.35 -35.13 0.93
#